data_AF-A0A7L0FV42-F1
#
_entry.id   AF-A0A7L0FV42-F1
#
_cell.length_a   1.000
_cell.length_b   1.000
_cell.length_c   1.000
_cell.angle_alpha   90.00
_cell.angle_beta   90.00
_cell.angle_gamma   90.00
#
_symmetry.space_group_name_H-M   'P 1'
#
loop_
_entity.id
_entity.type
_entity.pdbx_description
1 polymer ?
#
loop_
_entity_poly.entity_id
_entity_poly.type
_entity_poly.pdbx_seq_one_letter_code
_entity_poly.pdbx_strand_id
1 'polypeptide(L)'
;DEIGLIPCPEARYNRSPIVLIENKLGVESWCVKFLLPYVHNKLLLYRQRKQWLNKDELIDITCTLLLLNPDFTTAWNVRKELILSGTLNPLKDLHLGKLALTKFPKSPETWIHRRWVLQQLIQENSLPSLVTKGNLGAAPVERIHRLVQEELNVCSEAAGRYPSNYNAWSHRIWVLQHLGKLTVKILLDELSSTKYWVSMHVSDHSGFHYRQFLLKSLIGRTVTDNNVLVQNQMINEQNASLRKEEESAGAEAACEEEQSVDLPHHLEEELELCTELIDTYPGHETLWCHSDETLNNFHHSPATSHMAQAMDVDGLNESSSKQGYTQETKRLKRAPIQDSLDPEMEYRFIDKVLSTCRDVDQARFATAYRKWLVTFLGQ
;
A
#
# COMPACT_ATOMS: atom_id res chain seq x y z
N ASP A 1 0.85 -20.22 11.77
CA ASP A 1 0.10 -19.91 10.54
C ASP A 1 -1.14 -19.09 10.82
N GLU A 2 -2.08 -19.54 11.65
CA GLU A 2 -3.30 -18.78 11.94
C GLU A 2 -3.87 -19.04 13.33
N ILE A 3 -4.75 -18.15 13.79
CA ILE A 3 -5.56 -18.33 14.98
C ILE A 3 -7.04 -18.45 14.60
N GLY A 4 -7.75 -19.39 15.22
CA GLY A 4 -9.17 -19.65 14.96
C GLY A 4 -10.00 -19.77 16.24
N LEU A 5 -11.30 -19.55 16.11
CA LEU A 5 -12.26 -19.90 17.17
C LEU A 5 -12.87 -21.27 16.85
N ILE A 6 -12.78 -22.21 17.80
CA ILE A 6 -13.40 -23.53 17.67
C ILE A 6 -14.80 -23.46 18.28
N PRO A 7 -15.88 -23.73 17.51
CA PRO A 7 -17.23 -23.79 18.05
C PRO A 7 -17.35 -24.92 19.08
N CYS A 8 -17.40 -24.53 20.35
CA CYS A 8 -17.49 -25.43 21.50
C CYS A 8 -18.21 -24.67 22.62
N PRO A 9 -19.51 -24.93 22.89
CA PRO A 9 -20.31 -24.11 23.80
C PRO A 9 -20.01 -24.36 25.29
N GLU A 10 -19.48 -25.53 25.63
CA GLU A 10 -19.26 -26.00 27.00
C GLU A 10 -17.97 -26.79 27.15
N ALA A 11 -17.34 -26.73 28.33
CA ALA A 11 -16.19 -27.55 28.68
C ALA A 11 -16.65 -28.97 29.03
N ARG A 12 -16.34 -29.96 28.17
CA ARG A 12 -16.80 -31.35 28.33
C ARG A 12 -15.78 -32.29 28.99
N TYR A 13 -14.50 -31.94 28.91
CA TYR A 13 -13.40 -32.77 29.39
C TYR A 13 -12.40 -31.92 30.16
N ASN A 14 -11.57 -32.55 30.99
CA ASN A 14 -10.45 -31.89 31.65
C ASN A 14 -9.31 -31.62 30.64
N ARG A 15 -9.56 -30.70 29.72
CA ARG A 15 -8.61 -30.27 28.67
C ARG A 15 -8.60 -28.75 28.60
N SER A 16 -7.44 -28.20 28.22
CA SER A 16 -7.31 -26.77 27.94
C SER A 16 -8.21 -26.38 26.76
N PRO A 17 -8.86 -25.20 26.79
CA PRO A 17 -9.57 -24.66 25.62
C PRO A 17 -8.63 -24.19 24.51
N ILE A 18 -7.31 -24.21 24.75
CA ILE A 18 -6.29 -23.86 23.77
C ILE A 18 -5.84 -25.14 23.07
N VAL A 19 -6.15 -25.24 21.78
CA VAL A 19 -5.89 -26.43 20.96
C VAL A 19 -4.87 -26.06 19.88
N LEU A 20 -3.71 -26.71 19.88
CA LEU A 20 -2.69 -26.55 18.85
C LEU A 20 -2.71 -27.78 17.93
N ILE A 21 -3.01 -27.57 16.64
CA ILE A 21 -2.94 -28.61 15.60
C ILE A 21 -2.00 -28.09 14.52
N GLU A 22 -0.88 -28.80 14.32
CA GLU A 22 0.19 -28.36 13.42
C GLU A 22 0.61 -26.91 13.74
N ASN A 23 0.44 -26.00 12.78
CA ASN A 23 0.78 -24.59 12.91
C ASN A 23 -0.44 -23.68 13.21
N LYS A 24 -1.57 -24.26 13.61
CA LYS A 24 -2.85 -23.56 13.82
C LYS A 24 -3.24 -23.56 15.30
N LEU A 25 -3.52 -22.36 15.82
CA LEU A 25 -3.94 -22.16 17.21
C LEU A 25 -5.47 -21.98 17.28
N GLY A 26 -6.17 -22.95 17.85
CA GLY A 26 -7.59 -22.89 18.11
C GLY A 26 -7.89 -22.46 19.55
N VAL A 27 -8.90 -21.60 19.72
CA VAL A 27 -9.47 -21.25 21.02
C VAL A 27 -10.93 -21.71 21.06
N GLU A 28 -11.25 -22.63 21.96
CA GLU A 28 -12.63 -23.09 22.15
C GLU A 28 -13.56 -21.98 22.65
N SER A 29 -14.72 -21.82 22.01
CA SER A 29 -15.59 -20.66 22.23
C SER A 29 -16.12 -20.52 23.66
N TRP A 30 -16.25 -21.62 24.41
CA TRP A 30 -16.80 -21.59 25.78
C TRP A 30 -15.93 -20.77 26.73
N CYS A 31 -14.61 -20.70 26.51
CA CYS A 31 -13.73 -19.99 27.42
C CYS A 31 -13.72 -18.48 27.16
N VAL A 32 -14.04 -18.04 25.94
CA VAL A 32 -13.92 -16.63 25.52
C VAL A 32 -14.82 -15.71 26.35
N LYS A 33 -16.04 -16.16 26.68
CA LYS A 33 -16.99 -15.40 27.53
C LYS A 33 -16.48 -15.13 28.95
N PHE A 34 -15.48 -15.89 29.42
CA PHE A 34 -14.84 -15.67 30.72
C PHE A 34 -13.48 -15.01 30.57
N LEU A 35 -12.69 -15.49 29.62
CA LEU A 35 -11.32 -15.04 29.38
C LEU A 35 -11.28 -13.58 28.96
N LEU A 36 -12.08 -13.17 27.97
CA LEU A 36 -12.05 -11.82 27.43
C LEU A 36 -12.41 -10.76 28.49
N PRO A 37 -13.53 -10.86 29.24
CA PRO A 37 -13.83 -9.92 30.32
C PRO A 37 -12.76 -9.89 31.41
N TYR A 38 -12.17 -11.04 31.75
CA TYR A 38 -11.11 -11.13 32.75
C TYR A 38 -9.85 -10.36 32.31
N VAL A 39 -9.30 -10.66 31.14
CA VAL A 39 -8.08 -9.99 30.66
C VAL A 39 -8.31 -8.50 30.37
N HIS A 40 -9.50 -8.15 29.87
CA HIS A 40 -9.90 -6.76 29.65
C HIS A 40 -9.92 -5.97 30.97
N ASN A 41 -10.63 -6.47 31.99
CA ASN A 41 -10.72 -5.79 33.28
C ASN A 41 -9.37 -5.73 34.00
N LYS A 42 -8.56 -6.80 33.93
CA LYS A 42 -7.21 -6.81 34.52
C LYS A 42 -6.32 -5.72 33.91
N LEU A 43 -6.37 -5.54 32.59
CA LEU A 43 -5.64 -4.47 31.91
C LEU A 43 -6.16 -3.06 32.26
N LEU A 44 -7.49 -2.90 32.38
CA LEU A 44 -8.08 -1.62 32.81
C LEU A 44 -7.70 -1.25 34.24
N LEU A 45 -7.70 -2.21 35.17
CA LEU A 45 -7.26 -1.97 36.55
C LEU A 45 -5.80 -1.55 36.62
N TYR A 46 -4.94 -2.14 35.78
CA TYR A 46 -3.56 -1.69 35.60
C TYR A 46 -3.49 -0.24 35.09
N ARG A 47 -4.22 0.09 34.03
CA ARG A 47 -4.25 1.46 33.50
C ARG A 47 -4.78 2.49 34.50
N GLN A 48 -5.73 2.10 35.33
CA GLN A 48 -6.28 2.91 36.42
C GLN A 48 -5.39 2.93 37.67
N ARG A 49 -4.23 2.26 37.65
CA ARG A 49 -3.30 2.13 38.79
C ARG A 49 -3.95 1.50 40.04
N LYS A 50 -5.00 0.71 39.86
CA LYS A 50 -5.71 -0.01 40.94
C LYS A 50 -5.14 -1.39 41.20
N GLN A 51 -4.43 -1.96 40.22
CA GLN A 51 -3.77 -3.25 40.33
C GLN A 51 -2.42 -3.20 39.62
N TRP A 52 -1.36 -3.60 40.30
CA TRP A 52 -0.04 -3.70 39.68
C TRP A 52 0.06 -4.99 38.86
N LEU A 53 0.78 -4.92 37.74
CA LEU A 53 1.14 -6.06 36.90
C LEU A 53 2.63 -5.95 36.57
N ASN A 54 3.34 -7.07 36.60
CA ASN A 54 4.72 -7.09 36.17
C ASN A 54 4.83 -7.02 34.63
N LYS A 55 6.05 -6.87 34.12
CA LYS A 55 6.31 -6.71 32.68
C LYS A 55 5.86 -7.92 31.86
N ASP A 56 6.12 -9.13 32.34
CA ASP A 56 5.74 -10.37 31.66
C ASP A 56 4.22 -10.55 31.65
N GLU A 57 3.55 -10.28 32.78
CA GLU A 57 2.09 -10.30 32.88
C GLU A 57 1.45 -9.30 31.91
N LEU A 58 2.02 -8.10 31.74
CA LEU A 58 1.52 -7.11 30.78
C LEU A 58 1.65 -7.61 29.35
N ILE A 59 2.77 -8.24 29.00
CA ILE A 59 2.98 -8.82 27.67
C ILE A 59 1.95 -9.93 27.41
N ASP A 60 1.72 -10.82 28.37
CA ASP A 60 0.82 -11.96 28.24
C ASP A 60 -0.66 -11.55 28.18
N ILE A 61 -1.08 -10.63 29.06
CA ILE A 61 -2.46 -10.14 29.11
C ILE A 61 -2.79 -9.36 27.83
N THR A 62 -1.89 -8.48 27.37
CA THR A 62 -2.12 -7.73 26.13
C THR A 62 -2.07 -8.65 24.90
N CYS A 63 -1.18 -9.65 24.86
CA CYS A 63 -1.15 -10.66 23.81
C CYS A 63 -2.49 -11.41 23.72
N THR A 64 -2.96 -11.96 24.85
CA THR A 64 -4.23 -12.68 24.92
C THR A 64 -5.41 -11.81 24.52
N LEU A 65 -5.45 -10.56 24.99
CA LEU A 65 -6.52 -9.63 24.68
C LEU A 65 -6.55 -9.28 23.19
N LEU A 66 -5.40 -9.04 22.56
CA LEU A 66 -5.31 -8.66 21.15
C LEU A 66 -5.57 -9.83 20.18
N LEU A 67 -5.29 -11.07 20.59
CA LEU A 67 -5.69 -12.27 19.84
C LEU A 67 -7.21 -12.50 19.85
N LEU A 68 -7.93 -11.93 20.82
CA LEU A 68 -9.39 -12.05 20.95
C LEU A 68 -10.13 -10.80 20.45
N ASN A 69 -9.56 -9.62 20.65
CA ASN A 69 -10.11 -8.31 20.29
C ASN A 69 -8.97 -7.35 19.89
N PRO A 70 -8.52 -7.38 18.63
CA PRO A 70 -7.41 -6.56 18.17
C PRO A 70 -7.75 -5.08 18.02
N ASP A 71 -9.03 -4.70 18.05
CA ASP A 71 -9.47 -3.30 18.00
C ASP A 71 -9.46 -2.60 19.38
N PHE A 72 -8.84 -3.23 20.37
CA PHE A 72 -8.65 -2.62 21.69
C PHE A 72 -7.38 -1.76 21.75
N THR A 73 -7.49 -0.50 21.31
CA THR A 73 -6.40 0.49 21.23
C THR A 73 -5.55 0.57 22.50
N THR A 74 -6.16 0.51 23.69
CA THR A 74 -5.44 0.61 24.97
C THR A 74 -4.42 -0.51 25.14
N ALA A 75 -4.70 -1.74 24.68
CA ALA A 75 -3.73 -2.83 24.71
C ALA A 75 -2.55 -2.57 23.79
N TRP A 76 -2.80 -2.15 22.54
CA TRP A 76 -1.72 -1.76 21.64
C TRP A 76 -0.86 -0.63 22.24
N ASN A 77 -1.47 0.36 22.89
CA ASN A 77 -0.72 1.44 23.54
C ASN A 77 0.15 0.96 24.71
N VAL A 78 -0.30 -0.02 25.50
CA VAL A 78 0.58 -0.64 26.53
C VAL A 78 1.79 -1.29 25.86
N ARG A 79 1.58 -1.98 24.74
CA ARG A 79 2.69 -2.62 24.02
C ARG A 79 3.65 -1.61 23.40
N LYS A 80 3.15 -0.46 22.89
CA LYS A 80 4.00 0.67 22.46
C LYS A 80 4.91 1.15 23.59
N GLU A 81 4.37 1.34 24.81
CA GLU A 81 5.16 1.72 25.99
C GLU A 81 6.20 0.66 26.36
N LEU A 82 5.84 -0.63 26.28
CA LEU A 82 6.77 -1.74 26.52
C LEU A 82 7.89 -1.78 25.49
N ILE A 83 7.59 -1.50 24.21
CA ILE A 83 8.59 -1.39 23.13
C ILE A 83 9.54 -0.22 23.40
N LEU A 84 9.02 0.98 23.65
CA LEU A 84 9.82 2.18 23.91
C LEU A 84 10.71 2.03 25.16
N SER A 85 10.28 1.26 26.16
CA SER A 85 11.08 0.97 27.35
C SER A 85 12.15 -0.11 27.15
N GLY A 86 12.27 -0.69 25.94
CA GLY A 86 13.17 -1.81 25.64
C GLY A 86 12.75 -3.15 26.25
N THR A 87 11.55 -3.22 26.85
CA THR A 87 11.03 -4.44 27.49
C THR A 87 10.51 -5.45 26.46
N LEU A 88 9.94 -4.96 25.36
CA LEU A 88 9.30 -5.77 24.33
C LEU A 88 9.99 -5.57 22.98
N ASN A 89 10.38 -6.67 22.33
CA ASN A 89 10.99 -6.61 21.00
C ASN A 89 9.93 -6.25 19.94
N PRO A 90 10.11 -5.20 19.12
CA PRO A 90 9.20 -4.80 18.05
C PRO A 90 8.79 -5.94 17.08
N LEU A 91 9.71 -6.86 16.78
CA LEU A 91 9.44 -7.99 15.88
C LEU A 91 8.41 -8.97 16.45
N LYS A 92 8.32 -9.08 17.78
CA LYS A 92 7.26 -9.88 18.43
C LYS A 92 5.88 -9.27 18.19
N ASP A 93 5.79 -7.95 18.10
CA ASP A 93 4.52 -7.25 17.84
C ASP A 93 4.12 -7.29 16.37
N LEU A 94 5.08 -7.24 15.44
CA LEU A 94 4.81 -7.55 14.03
C LEU A 94 4.26 -8.98 13.89
N HIS A 95 4.79 -9.95 14.63
CA HIS A 95 4.28 -11.32 14.62
C HIS A 95 2.89 -11.43 15.25
N LEU A 96 2.65 -10.78 16.40
CA LEU A 96 1.33 -10.75 17.04
C LEU A 96 0.27 -10.14 16.12
N GLY A 97 0.59 -8.99 15.48
CA GLY A 97 -0.29 -8.35 14.51
C GLY A 97 -0.57 -9.24 13.30
N LYS A 98 0.44 -9.94 12.76
CA LYS A 98 0.26 -10.92 11.68
C LYS A 98 -0.72 -12.02 12.08
N LEU A 99 -0.57 -12.58 13.28
CA LEU A 99 -1.47 -13.62 13.78
C LEU A 99 -2.89 -13.08 13.96
N ALA A 100 -3.06 -11.88 14.53
CA ALA A 100 -4.38 -11.25 14.69
C ALA A 100 -5.07 -11.02 13.34
N LEU A 101 -4.33 -10.58 12.31
CA LEU A 101 -4.86 -10.37 10.95
C LEU A 101 -5.33 -11.65 10.26
N THR A 102 -4.88 -12.84 10.70
CA THR A 102 -5.40 -14.10 10.16
C THR A 102 -6.87 -14.35 10.50
N LYS A 103 -7.34 -13.78 11.63
CA LYS A 103 -8.73 -13.86 12.09
C LYS A 103 -9.51 -12.57 11.88
N PHE A 104 -8.83 -11.42 11.99
CA PHE A 104 -9.42 -10.09 11.91
C PHE A 104 -8.71 -9.26 10.82
N PRO A 105 -8.79 -9.65 9.54
CA PRO A 105 -8.01 -9.06 8.45
C PRO A 105 -8.29 -7.55 8.23
N LYS A 106 -9.43 -7.06 8.72
CA LYS A 106 -9.85 -5.66 8.61
C LYS A 106 -9.60 -4.80 9.84
N SER A 107 -9.05 -5.33 10.94
CA SER A 107 -8.83 -4.59 12.19
C SER A 107 -8.02 -3.31 11.94
N PRO A 108 -8.63 -2.10 12.03
CA PRO A 108 -7.92 -0.85 11.76
C PRO A 108 -6.78 -0.63 12.75
N GLU A 109 -7.03 -0.90 14.03
CA GLU A 109 -6.05 -0.70 15.10
C GLU A 109 -4.81 -1.57 14.94
N THR A 110 -4.96 -2.78 14.39
CA THR A 110 -3.82 -3.64 14.09
C THR A 110 -2.93 -3.02 13.03
N TRP A 111 -3.50 -2.49 11.95
CA TRP A 111 -2.73 -1.82 10.90
C TRP A 111 -2.09 -0.51 11.39
N ILE A 112 -2.83 0.29 12.16
CA ILE A 112 -2.32 1.53 12.77
C ILE A 112 -1.13 1.22 13.68
N HIS A 113 -1.25 0.22 14.55
CA HIS A 113 -0.15 -0.20 15.42
C HIS A 113 1.03 -0.74 14.61
N ARG A 114 0.78 -1.55 13.58
CA ARG A 114 1.82 -2.10 12.70
C ARG A 114 2.64 -1.00 12.02
N ARG A 115 1.99 0.06 11.49
CA ARG A 115 2.67 1.25 10.95
C ARG A 115 3.58 1.91 11.98
N TRP A 116 3.09 2.10 13.20
CA TRP A 116 3.88 2.67 14.29
C TRP A 116 5.13 1.82 14.59
N VAL A 117 4.99 0.50 14.68
CA VAL A 117 6.12 -0.42 14.94
C VAL A 117 7.16 -0.35 13.82
N LEU A 118 6.73 -0.34 12.56
CA LEU A 118 7.64 -0.21 11.41
C LEU A 118 8.39 1.13 11.42
N GLN A 119 7.73 2.23 11.79
CA GLN A 119 8.39 3.53 11.94
C GLN A 119 9.50 3.48 13.01
N GLN A 120 9.27 2.82 14.15
CA GLN A 120 10.31 2.67 15.19
C GLN A 120 11.52 1.89 14.64
N LEU A 121 11.27 0.77 13.94
CA LEU A 121 12.33 -0.06 13.37
C LEU A 121 13.18 0.66 12.32
N ILE A 122 12.61 1.60 11.57
CA ILE A 122 13.34 2.39 10.58
C ILE A 122 14.18 3.48 11.27
N GLN A 123 13.60 4.18 12.25
CA GLN A 123 14.29 5.23 13.00
C GLN A 123 15.52 4.69 13.73
N GLU A 124 15.42 3.51 14.34
CA GLU A 124 16.56 2.83 14.97
C GLU A 124 17.71 2.52 13.99
N ASN A 125 17.40 2.21 12.71
CA ASN A 125 18.41 1.94 11.69
C ASN A 125 19.10 3.21 11.17
N SER A 126 18.49 4.40 11.34
CA SER A 126 19.08 5.67 10.91
C SER A 126 20.07 6.26 11.91
N LEU A 127 20.12 5.76 13.15
CA LEU A 127 21.17 6.15 14.10
C LEU A 127 22.49 5.45 13.76
N PRO A 128 23.62 6.18 13.64
CA PRO A 128 24.93 5.56 13.50
C PRO A 128 25.21 4.74 14.76
N SER A 129 25.10 3.41 14.67
CA SER A 129 25.60 2.54 15.73
C SER A 129 27.10 2.81 15.89
N LEU A 130 27.48 3.37 17.04
CA LEU A 130 28.87 3.67 17.39
C LEU A 130 29.74 2.41 17.59
N VAL A 131 29.23 1.22 17.31
CA VAL A 131 29.98 -0.03 17.45
C VAL A 131 29.56 -0.99 16.34
N THR A 132 30.37 -1.09 15.29
CA THR A 132 30.90 -2.34 14.70
C THR A 132 31.70 -1.96 13.45
N LYS A 133 33.03 -2.02 13.54
CA LYS A 133 33.92 -1.95 12.37
C LYS A 133 33.72 -3.19 11.50
N GLY A 134 33.18 -3.01 10.29
CA GLY A 134 33.15 -4.01 9.22
C GLY A 134 31.77 -4.20 8.59
N ASN A 135 31.62 -3.84 7.30
CA ASN A 135 30.44 -4.01 6.43
C ASN A 135 29.18 -3.17 6.74
N LEU A 136 29.33 -1.84 6.83
CA LEU A 136 28.31 -0.92 7.37
C LEU A 136 27.25 -0.38 6.38
N GLY A 137 27.35 -0.62 5.07
CA GLY A 137 26.41 -0.06 4.08
C GLY A 137 25.25 -0.99 3.66
N ALA A 138 25.53 -2.29 3.51
CA ALA A 138 24.60 -3.28 2.96
C ALA A 138 23.53 -3.70 3.99
N ALA A 139 23.96 -4.09 5.19
CA ALA A 139 23.09 -4.72 6.20
C ALA A 139 21.79 -3.94 6.56
N PRO A 140 21.78 -2.60 6.62
CA PRO A 140 20.54 -1.83 6.83
C PRO A 140 19.57 -1.92 5.65
N VAL A 141 20.08 -1.91 4.42
CA VAL A 141 19.27 -1.97 3.19
C VAL A 141 18.63 -3.34 3.04
N GLU A 142 19.37 -4.43 3.24
CA GLU A 142 18.77 -5.78 3.18
C GLU A 142 17.73 -6.01 4.30
N ARG A 143 17.91 -5.38 5.47
CA ARG A 143 16.91 -5.43 6.55
C ARG A 143 15.62 -4.74 6.13
N ILE A 144 15.71 -3.53 5.55
CA ILE A 144 14.53 -2.79 5.07
C ILE A 144 13.83 -3.58 3.95
N HIS A 145 14.59 -4.14 3.01
CA HIS A 145 14.04 -4.96 1.93
C HIS A 145 13.26 -6.18 2.47
N ARG A 146 13.81 -6.89 3.46
CA ARG A 146 13.11 -8.02 4.11
C ARG A 146 11.83 -7.58 4.84
N LEU A 147 11.85 -6.42 5.49
CA LEU A 147 10.64 -5.87 6.12
C LEU A 147 9.58 -5.55 5.07
N VAL A 148 9.95 -4.83 3.99
CA VAL A 148 9.04 -4.54 2.88
C VAL A 148 8.43 -5.85 2.35
N GLN A 149 9.24 -6.85 2.03
CA GLN A 149 8.73 -8.12 1.51
C GLN A 149 7.75 -8.82 2.47
N GLU A 150 8.06 -8.87 3.77
CA GLU A 150 7.16 -9.45 4.76
C GLU A 150 5.84 -8.67 4.86
N GLU A 151 5.89 -7.33 4.82
CA GLU A 151 4.68 -6.51 4.82
C GLU A 151 3.80 -6.75 3.59
N LEU A 152 4.40 -6.84 2.40
CA LEU A 152 3.67 -7.15 1.15
C LEU A 152 3.00 -8.53 1.23
N ASN A 153 3.66 -9.52 1.84
CA ASN A 153 3.08 -10.84 2.08
C ASN A 153 1.88 -10.77 3.04
N VAL A 154 2.01 -10.05 4.16
CA VAL A 154 0.94 -9.88 5.15
C VAL A 154 -0.26 -9.14 4.55
N CYS A 155 -0.04 -8.11 3.73
CA CYS A 155 -1.10 -7.43 2.98
C CYS A 155 -1.84 -8.39 2.04
N SER A 156 -1.10 -9.21 1.29
CA SER A 156 -1.68 -10.21 0.36
C SER A 156 -2.52 -11.24 1.12
N GLU A 157 -1.98 -11.78 2.22
CA GLU A 157 -2.68 -12.72 3.10
C GLU A 157 -3.98 -12.13 3.67
N ALA A 158 -3.98 -10.85 4.06
CA ALA A 158 -5.15 -10.18 4.62
C ALA A 158 -6.19 -9.78 3.56
N ALA A 159 -5.74 -9.40 2.35
CA ALA A 159 -6.62 -9.12 1.22
C ALA A 159 -7.34 -10.40 0.74
N GLY A 160 -6.66 -11.54 0.74
CA GLY A 160 -7.26 -12.83 0.33
C GLY A 160 -8.29 -13.37 1.32
N ARG A 161 -8.26 -12.90 2.57
CA ARG A 161 -9.21 -13.28 3.63
C ARG A 161 -10.47 -12.42 3.66
N TYR A 162 -10.46 -11.24 3.02
CA TYR A 162 -11.60 -10.34 3.03
C TYR A 162 -11.71 -9.55 1.72
N PRO A 163 -12.85 -9.62 1.00
CA PRO A 163 -13.01 -8.94 -0.29
C PRO A 163 -12.92 -7.42 -0.13
N SER A 164 -12.16 -6.77 -1.02
CA SER A 164 -11.97 -5.30 -0.99
C SER A 164 -11.47 -4.78 0.36
N ASN A 165 -10.42 -5.41 0.88
CA ASN A 165 -9.81 -5.03 2.16
C ASN A 165 -9.02 -3.72 2.04
N TYR A 166 -9.74 -2.59 2.14
CA TYR A 166 -9.17 -1.25 2.07
C TYR A 166 -7.99 -1.04 3.03
N ASN A 167 -8.08 -1.53 4.27
CA ASN A 167 -7.02 -1.32 5.26
C ASN A 167 -5.71 -2.04 4.89
N ALA A 168 -5.80 -3.26 4.35
CA ALA A 168 -4.62 -4.00 3.89
C ALA A 168 -3.95 -3.31 2.69
N TRP A 169 -4.73 -2.89 1.69
CA TRP A 169 -4.21 -2.18 0.52
C TRP A 169 -3.67 -0.79 0.86
N SER A 170 -4.35 -0.04 1.72
CA SER A 170 -3.88 1.25 2.25
C SER A 170 -2.55 1.11 3.01
N HIS A 171 -2.41 0.06 3.84
CA HIS A 171 -1.13 -0.25 4.49
C HIS A 171 -0.04 -0.61 3.47
N ARG A 172 -0.37 -1.36 2.42
CA ARG A 172 0.56 -1.72 1.33
C ARG A 172 1.11 -0.47 0.64
N ILE A 173 0.25 0.49 0.30
CA ILE A 173 0.63 1.82 -0.22
C ILE A 173 1.57 2.53 0.76
N TRP A 174 1.19 2.59 2.04
CA TRP A 174 1.98 3.25 3.06
C TRP A 174 3.39 2.65 3.18
N VAL A 175 3.52 1.32 3.09
CA VAL A 175 4.81 0.61 3.10
C VAL A 175 5.66 1.03 1.91
N LEU A 176 5.09 1.08 0.70
CA LEU A 176 5.84 1.52 -0.48
C LEU A 176 6.31 2.97 -0.39
N GLN A 177 5.48 3.87 0.16
CA GLN A 177 5.83 5.27 0.36
C GLN A 177 6.94 5.46 1.41
N HIS A 178 6.82 4.79 2.56
CA HIS A 178 7.65 5.09 3.74
C HIS A 178 8.87 4.19 3.86
N LEU A 179 8.76 2.91 3.49
CA LEU A 179 9.83 1.92 3.58
C LEU A 179 10.47 1.68 2.21
N GLY A 180 9.65 1.38 1.20
CA GLY A 180 10.11 1.10 -0.16
C GLY A 180 10.59 2.33 -0.94
N LYS A 181 10.33 3.53 -0.40
CA LYS A 181 10.68 4.84 -1.00
C LYS A 181 10.28 4.97 -2.47
N LEU A 182 9.23 4.28 -2.92
CA LEU A 182 8.75 4.31 -4.31
C LEU A 182 9.88 4.11 -5.34
N THR A 183 10.81 3.19 -5.09
CA THR A 183 11.83 2.86 -6.10
C THR A 183 11.17 2.24 -7.32
N VAL A 184 11.63 2.63 -8.52
CA VAL A 184 11.08 2.14 -9.80
C VAL A 184 11.03 0.61 -9.82
N LYS A 185 12.11 -0.05 -9.38
CA LYS A 185 12.18 -1.50 -9.30
C LYS A 185 11.03 -2.11 -8.49
N ILE A 186 10.78 -1.63 -7.28
CA ILE A 186 9.72 -2.18 -6.41
C ILE A 186 8.34 -1.93 -7.03
N LEU A 187 8.13 -0.75 -7.65
CA LEU A 187 6.86 -0.44 -8.31
C LEU A 187 6.58 -1.39 -9.49
N LEU A 188 7.58 -1.68 -10.32
CA LEU A 188 7.48 -2.62 -11.45
C LEU A 188 7.29 -4.08 -10.98
N ASP A 189 8.05 -4.50 -9.96
CA ASP A 189 7.90 -5.83 -9.35
C ASP A 189 6.47 -6.01 -8.81
N GLU A 190 5.91 -4.99 -8.16
CA GLU A 190 4.56 -5.01 -7.61
C GLU A 190 3.46 -4.94 -8.68
N LEU A 191 3.67 -4.17 -9.75
CA LEU A 191 2.74 -4.14 -10.89
C LEU A 191 2.67 -5.51 -11.55
N SER A 192 3.81 -6.18 -11.69
CA SER A 192 3.91 -7.54 -12.21
C SER A 192 3.26 -8.57 -11.27
N SER A 193 3.61 -8.53 -9.97
CA SER A 193 3.16 -9.52 -8.98
C SER A 193 1.65 -9.46 -8.72
N THR A 194 1.04 -8.27 -8.79
CA THR A 194 -0.39 -8.07 -8.53
C THR A 194 -1.27 -8.27 -9.76
N LYS A 195 -0.71 -8.51 -10.95
CA LYS A 195 -1.49 -8.75 -12.18
C LYS A 195 -2.38 -9.99 -12.02
N TYR A 196 -1.80 -11.11 -11.57
CA TYR A 196 -2.56 -12.34 -11.32
C TYR A 196 -3.63 -12.14 -10.23
N TRP A 197 -3.35 -11.31 -9.22
CA TRP A 197 -4.30 -11.06 -8.14
C TRP A 197 -5.60 -10.46 -8.66
N VAL A 198 -5.51 -9.39 -9.45
CA VAL A 198 -6.72 -8.69 -9.92
C VAL A 198 -7.48 -9.49 -10.98
N SER A 199 -6.79 -10.34 -11.74
CA SER A 199 -7.44 -11.31 -12.64
C SER A 199 -8.30 -12.34 -11.88
N MET A 200 -7.94 -12.68 -10.64
CA MET A 200 -8.70 -13.60 -9.79
C MET A 200 -9.72 -12.89 -8.88
N HIS A 201 -9.63 -11.56 -8.75
CA HIS A 201 -10.45 -10.75 -7.84
C HIS A 201 -11.03 -9.52 -8.58
N VAL A 202 -11.77 -9.77 -9.66
CA VAL A 202 -12.26 -8.73 -10.58
C VAL A 202 -13.20 -7.68 -9.97
N SER A 203 -13.74 -7.93 -8.77
CA SER A 203 -14.56 -6.97 -8.00
C SER A 203 -13.78 -6.23 -6.89
N ASP A 204 -12.48 -6.48 -6.76
CA ASP A 204 -11.65 -5.85 -5.72
C ASP A 204 -11.24 -4.43 -6.13
N HIS A 205 -12.12 -3.46 -5.85
CA HIS A 205 -11.82 -2.05 -6.06
C HIS A 205 -10.54 -1.59 -5.35
N SER A 206 -10.21 -2.15 -4.19
CA SER A 206 -9.01 -1.75 -3.44
C SER A 206 -7.73 -2.26 -4.11
N GLY A 207 -7.77 -3.48 -4.67
CA GLY A 207 -6.68 -4.05 -5.46
C GLY A 207 -6.42 -3.28 -6.75
N PHE A 208 -7.48 -2.93 -7.50
CA PHE A 208 -7.33 -2.09 -8.69
C PHE A 208 -6.86 -0.67 -8.37
N HIS A 209 -7.33 -0.09 -7.27
CA HIS A 209 -6.83 1.20 -6.78
C HIS A 209 -5.33 1.15 -6.42
N TYR A 210 -4.86 0.04 -5.85
CA TYR A 210 -3.43 -0.16 -5.62
C TYR A 210 -2.63 -0.14 -6.94
N ARG A 211 -3.13 -0.79 -8.00
CA ARG A 211 -2.49 -0.75 -9.33
C ARG A 211 -2.47 0.65 -9.93
N GLN A 212 -3.56 1.41 -9.82
CA GLN A 212 -3.59 2.83 -10.21
C GLN A 212 -2.54 3.65 -9.44
N PHE A 213 -2.37 3.40 -8.14
CA PHE A 213 -1.32 4.03 -7.35
C PHE A 213 0.09 3.71 -7.86
N LEU A 214 0.36 2.45 -8.23
CA LEU A 214 1.66 2.05 -8.80
C LEU A 214 1.95 2.78 -10.10
N LEU A 215 1.00 2.80 -11.04
CA LEU A 215 1.13 3.50 -12.33
C LEU A 215 1.33 5.00 -12.14
N LYS A 216 0.50 5.66 -11.33
CA LYS A 216 0.64 7.09 -11.00
C LYS A 216 2.00 7.40 -10.36
N SER A 217 2.53 6.49 -9.53
CA SER A 217 3.84 6.64 -8.91
C SER A 217 4.98 6.49 -9.91
N LEU A 218 4.88 5.55 -10.86
CA LEU A 218 5.83 5.40 -11.97
C LEU A 218 5.85 6.65 -12.86
N ILE A 219 4.67 7.16 -13.25
CA ILE A 219 4.55 8.43 -14.01
C ILE A 219 5.26 9.57 -13.27
N GLY A 220 4.99 9.72 -11.97
CA GLY A 220 5.61 10.78 -11.16
C GLY A 220 7.15 10.66 -11.06
N ARG A 221 7.69 9.44 -11.05
CA ARG A 221 9.14 9.18 -11.05
C ARG A 221 9.79 9.58 -12.37
N THR A 222 9.24 9.10 -13.50
CA THR A 222 9.76 9.41 -14.84
C THR A 222 9.80 10.93 -15.11
N VAL A 223 8.79 11.68 -14.67
CA VAL A 223 8.78 13.15 -14.79
C VAL A 223 9.89 13.81 -13.95
N THR A 224 10.12 13.32 -12.73
CA THR A 224 11.15 13.86 -11.84
C THR A 224 12.55 13.61 -12.42
N ASP A 225 12.80 12.40 -12.90
CA ASP A 225 14.09 12.00 -13.46
C ASP A 225 14.40 12.78 -14.74
N ASN A 226 13.41 12.97 -15.63
CA ASN A 226 13.54 13.81 -16.83
C ASN A 226 13.83 15.29 -16.50
N ASN A 227 13.18 15.86 -15.49
CA ASN A 227 13.44 17.25 -15.07
C ASN A 227 14.86 17.42 -14.49
N VAL A 228 15.34 16.45 -13.71
CA VAL A 228 16.70 16.44 -13.18
C VAL A 228 17.74 16.32 -14.31
N LEU A 229 17.49 15.47 -15.30
CA LEU A 229 18.35 15.34 -16.49
C LEU A 229 18.43 16.64 -17.28
N VAL A 230 17.30 17.29 -17.55
CA VAL A 230 17.25 18.59 -18.27
C VAL A 230 17.98 19.69 -17.49
N GLN A 231 17.79 19.74 -16.16
CA GLN A 231 18.45 20.74 -15.33
C GLN A 231 19.96 20.52 -15.23
N ASN A 232 20.40 19.26 -15.14
CA ASN A 232 21.82 18.91 -15.18
C ASN A 232 22.46 19.23 -16.54
N GLN A 233 21.74 19.03 -17.65
CA GLN A 233 22.20 19.44 -18.99
C GLN A 233 22.33 20.97 -19.08
N MET A 234 21.37 21.75 -18.58
CA MET A 234 21.45 23.22 -18.55
C MET A 234 22.61 23.74 -17.69
N ILE A 235 22.88 23.11 -16.55
CA ILE A 235 24.04 23.44 -15.70
C ILE A 235 25.35 23.09 -16.44
N ASN A 236 25.39 21.98 -17.16
CA ASN A 236 26.58 21.57 -17.91
C ASN A 236 26.84 22.47 -19.13
N GLU A 237 25.80 22.93 -19.82
CA GLU A 237 25.91 23.91 -20.90
C GLU A 237 26.32 25.30 -20.40
N GLN A 238 25.85 25.72 -19.22
CA GLN A 238 26.33 26.97 -18.59
C GLN A 238 27.80 26.86 -18.17
N ASN A 239 28.24 25.71 -17.67
CA ASN A 239 29.65 25.46 -17.31
C ASN A 239 30.57 25.24 -18.52
N ALA A 240 30.04 24.79 -19.67
CA ALA A 240 30.79 24.68 -20.92
C ALA A 240 31.18 26.05 -21.50
N SER A 241 30.48 27.12 -21.13
CA SER A 241 30.83 28.49 -21.53
C SER A 241 32.04 29.07 -20.78
N LEU A 242 32.51 28.41 -19.71
CA LEU A 242 33.59 28.90 -18.82
C LEU A 242 34.81 27.97 -18.71
N ARG A 243 34.93 26.93 -19.52
CA ARG A 243 36.12 26.06 -19.53
C ARG A 243 36.65 25.87 -20.95
N LYS A 244 37.45 26.83 -21.39
CA LYS A 244 38.54 26.52 -22.33
C LYS A 244 39.71 26.01 -21.48
N GLU A 245 40.21 24.84 -21.90
CA GLU A 245 41.47 24.21 -21.50
C GLU A 245 41.51 23.64 -20.08
N GLU A 246 41.38 22.32 -19.98
CA GLU A 246 42.48 21.43 -19.56
C GLU A 246 42.03 19.96 -19.71
N GLU A 247 42.79 19.20 -20.50
CA GLU A 247 42.68 17.75 -20.64
C GLU A 247 43.11 17.08 -19.32
N SER A 248 42.29 16.17 -18.78
CA SER A 248 42.78 15.11 -17.92
C SER A 248 41.82 13.94 -17.89
N ALA A 249 42.35 12.79 -18.25
CA ALA A 249 41.73 11.48 -18.23
C ALA A 249 41.39 11.00 -16.80
N GLY A 250 40.39 10.12 -16.72
CA GLY A 250 40.28 9.13 -15.66
C GLY A 250 39.19 9.37 -14.62
N ALA A 251 38.02 8.77 -14.84
CA ALA A 251 37.22 8.12 -13.80
C ALA A 251 36.07 7.36 -14.47
N GLU A 252 36.30 6.08 -14.79
CA GLU A 252 35.22 5.11 -14.95
C GLU A 252 34.54 4.96 -13.59
N ALA A 253 33.48 5.74 -13.37
CA ALA A 253 32.52 5.48 -12.31
C ALA A 253 31.45 4.56 -12.89
N ALA A 254 31.28 3.39 -12.28
CA ALA A 254 30.26 2.42 -12.61
C ALA A 254 28.87 3.09 -12.67
N CYS A 255 28.36 3.28 -13.89
CA CYS A 255 26.97 3.58 -14.12
C CYS A 255 26.17 2.32 -13.77
N GLU A 256 25.47 2.32 -12.65
CA GLU A 256 24.30 1.46 -12.52
C GLU A 256 23.37 1.84 -13.68
N GLU A 257 23.10 0.89 -14.58
CA GLU A 257 22.18 1.09 -15.69
C GLU A 257 20.79 1.44 -15.12
N GLU A 258 20.46 2.74 -15.08
CA GLU A 258 19.09 3.19 -14.85
C GLU A 258 18.25 2.68 -16.00
N GLN A 259 17.53 1.58 -15.73
CA GLN A 259 16.61 0.95 -16.66
C GLN A 259 15.55 2.00 -17.05
N SER A 260 15.63 2.52 -18.28
CA SER A 260 14.64 3.46 -18.80
C SER A 260 13.27 2.78 -18.77
N VAL A 261 12.36 3.31 -17.95
CA VAL A 261 11.00 2.75 -17.80
C VAL A 261 10.22 3.03 -19.08
N ASP A 262 9.81 1.97 -19.79
CA ASP A 262 8.89 2.06 -20.92
C ASP A 262 7.45 2.25 -20.40
N LEU A 263 7.18 3.47 -19.94
CA LEU A 263 5.92 3.83 -19.32
C LEU A 263 4.71 3.71 -20.26
N PRO A 264 4.77 4.10 -21.55
CA PRO A 264 3.69 3.85 -22.49
C PRO A 264 3.33 2.37 -22.61
N HIS A 265 4.34 1.49 -22.71
CA HIS A 265 4.12 0.05 -22.80
C HIS A 265 3.36 -0.51 -21.58
N HIS A 266 3.73 -0.10 -20.36
CA HIS A 266 3.03 -0.56 -19.15
C HIS A 266 1.58 -0.07 -19.06
N LEU A 267 1.26 1.11 -19.59
CA LEU A 267 -0.11 1.61 -19.62
C LEU A 267 -0.95 0.91 -20.70
N GLU A 268 -0.35 0.60 -21.86
CA GLU A 268 -0.97 -0.21 -22.91
C GLU A 268 -1.29 -1.63 -22.39
N GLU A 269 -0.32 -2.28 -21.72
CA GLU A 269 -0.53 -3.59 -21.10
C GLU A 269 -1.66 -3.57 -20.05
N GLU A 270 -1.80 -2.48 -19.29
CA GLU A 270 -2.87 -2.34 -18.30
C GLU A 270 -4.24 -2.17 -18.96
N LEU A 271 -4.33 -1.44 -20.09
CA LEU A 271 -5.58 -1.31 -20.85
C LEU A 271 -5.97 -2.62 -21.55
N GLU A 272 -5.00 -3.38 -22.05
CA GLU A 272 -5.23 -4.73 -22.57
C GLU A 272 -5.77 -5.66 -21.48
N LEU A 273 -5.18 -5.61 -20.27
CA LEU A 273 -5.68 -6.34 -19.11
C LEU A 273 -7.13 -5.94 -18.77
N CYS A 274 -7.45 -4.64 -18.77
CA CYS A 274 -8.81 -4.18 -18.54
C CYS A 274 -9.78 -4.75 -19.59
N THR A 275 -9.41 -4.69 -20.86
CA THR A 275 -10.19 -5.20 -21.99
C THR A 275 -10.46 -6.70 -21.83
N GLU A 276 -9.43 -7.50 -21.54
CA GLU A 276 -9.55 -8.94 -21.33
C GLU A 276 -10.50 -9.25 -20.16
N LEU A 277 -10.35 -8.57 -19.03
CA LEU A 277 -11.17 -8.81 -17.85
C LEU A 277 -12.62 -8.37 -18.05
N ILE A 278 -12.88 -7.26 -18.74
CA ILE A 278 -14.22 -6.77 -19.06
C ILE A 278 -14.94 -7.75 -20.01
N ASP A 279 -14.24 -8.29 -21.00
CA ASP A 279 -14.78 -9.28 -21.94
C ASP A 279 -15.03 -10.64 -21.23
N THR A 280 -14.12 -11.06 -20.35
CA THR A 280 -14.19 -12.36 -19.65
C THR A 280 -15.19 -12.36 -18.50
N TYR A 281 -15.30 -11.26 -17.76
CA TYR A 281 -16.12 -11.11 -16.56
C TYR A 281 -17.06 -9.89 -16.71
N PRO A 282 -18.17 -10.03 -17.45
CA PRO A 282 -19.12 -8.94 -17.62
C PRO A 282 -19.84 -8.58 -16.31
N GLY A 283 -20.25 -7.32 -16.18
CA GLY A 283 -21.10 -6.86 -15.08
C GLY A 283 -20.34 -6.35 -13.85
N HIS A 284 -19.02 -6.12 -13.95
CA HIS A 284 -18.20 -5.62 -12.85
C HIS A 284 -17.85 -4.13 -13.02
N GLU A 285 -18.52 -3.26 -12.26
CA GLU A 285 -18.27 -1.80 -12.26
C GLU A 285 -16.79 -1.46 -12.01
N THR A 286 -16.14 -2.22 -11.14
CA THR A 286 -14.72 -2.07 -10.80
C THR A 286 -13.82 -2.00 -12.02
N LEU A 287 -14.05 -2.88 -13.01
CA LEU A 287 -13.21 -2.98 -14.20
C LEU A 287 -13.37 -1.76 -15.10
N TRP A 288 -14.61 -1.29 -15.26
CA TRP A 288 -14.91 -0.09 -16.05
C TRP A 288 -14.35 1.18 -15.41
N CYS A 289 -14.51 1.33 -14.08
CA CYS A 289 -13.90 2.44 -13.34
C CYS A 289 -12.37 2.41 -13.41
N HIS A 290 -11.76 1.22 -13.37
CA HIS A 290 -10.32 1.08 -13.50
C HIS A 290 -9.83 1.46 -14.91
N SER A 291 -10.53 1.00 -15.96
CA SER A 291 -10.23 1.37 -17.35
C SER A 291 -10.28 2.88 -17.60
N ASP A 292 -11.28 3.57 -17.04
CA ASP A 292 -11.43 5.04 -17.11
C ASP A 292 -10.18 5.73 -16.57
N GLU A 293 -9.78 5.36 -15.35
CA GLU A 293 -8.61 5.95 -14.72
C GLU A 293 -7.30 5.63 -15.45
N THR A 294 -7.14 4.42 -15.96
CA THR A 294 -5.94 4.03 -16.72
C THR A 294 -5.84 4.81 -18.03
N LEU A 295 -6.95 4.96 -18.76
CA LEU A 295 -7.00 5.78 -19.96
C LEU A 295 -6.72 7.26 -19.66
N ASN A 296 -7.26 7.79 -18.55
CA ASN A 296 -6.97 9.14 -18.10
C ASN A 296 -5.47 9.35 -17.84
N ASN A 297 -4.81 8.40 -17.16
CA ASN A 297 -3.36 8.43 -16.93
C ASN A 297 -2.54 8.34 -18.24
N PHE A 298 -3.05 7.64 -19.26
CA PHE A 298 -2.42 7.56 -20.58
C PHE A 298 -2.40 8.92 -21.31
N HIS A 299 -3.51 9.67 -21.26
CA HIS A 299 -3.62 10.95 -21.97
C HIS A 299 -3.09 12.15 -21.18
N HIS A 300 -3.01 12.06 -19.85
CA HIS A 300 -2.50 13.15 -19.00
C HIS A 300 -1.01 12.98 -18.69
N SER A 301 -0.15 13.44 -19.60
CA SER A 301 1.27 13.69 -19.35
C SER A 301 1.70 15.02 -20.01
N PRO A 302 2.34 15.98 -19.31
CA PRO A 302 2.22 16.42 -17.91
C PRO A 302 1.94 17.95 -17.81
N ALA A 303 0.99 18.38 -16.97
CA ALA A 303 0.92 19.80 -16.54
C ALA A 303 0.19 20.05 -15.22
N THR A 304 -0.59 19.11 -14.69
CA THR A 304 -1.34 19.31 -13.44
C THR A 304 -1.07 18.18 -12.46
N SER A 305 0.12 18.19 -11.86
CA SER A 305 0.42 17.38 -10.69
C SER A 305 -0.33 17.93 -9.47
N HIS A 306 -1.58 17.51 -9.28
CA HIS A 306 -2.10 17.45 -7.92
C HIS A 306 -1.52 16.18 -7.30
N MET A 307 -0.58 16.35 -6.35
CA MET A 307 -0.13 15.23 -5.53
C MET A 307 -1.35 14.49 -5.01
N ALA A 308 -1.38 13.17 -5.21
CA ALA A 308 -2.39 12.30 -4.63
C ALA A 308 -2.51 12.63 -3.15
N GLN A 309 -3.65 13.20 -2.74
CA GLN A 309 -3.95 13.40 -1.33
C GLN A 309 -3.95 12.01 -0.71
N ALA A 310 -2.98 11.76 0.18
CA ALA A 310 -3.10 10.69 1.14
C ALA A 310 -4.42 10.94 1.88
N MET A 311 -5.35 9.99 1.81
CA MET A 311 -6.58 10.08 2.59
C MET A 311 -6.20 9.95 4.06
N ASP A 312 -6.10 11.10 4.73
CA ASP A 312 -5.85 11.21 6.16
C ASP A 312 -6.94 10.44 6.92
N VAL A 313 -6.52 9.38 7.59
CA VAL A 313 -7.24 8.83 8.74
C VAL A 313 -6.36 9.12 9.94
N ASP A 314 -6.36 10.39 10.37
CA ASP A 314 -6.01 10.78 11.74
C ASP A 314 -6.60 12.17 12.01
N GLY A 315 -7.68 12.21 12.78
CA GLY A 315 -8.30 13.46 13.23
C GLY A 315 -7.54 14.06 14.39
N LEU A 316 -6.80 15.15 14.15
CA LEU A 316 -6.42 16.12 15.18
C LEU A 316 -6.58 17.54 14.63
N ASN A 317 -7.33 18.32 15.39
CA ASN A 317 -7.79 19.68 15.12
C ASN A 317 -6.67 20.71 15.39
N GLU A 318 -6.48 21.71 14.51
CA GLU A 318 -6.40 23.14 14.88
C GLU A 318 -6.28 24.09 13.66
N SER A 319 -6.79 25.29 13.88
CA SER A 319 -7.16 26.39 12.98
C SER A 319 -6.02 27.23 12.38
N SER A 320 -6.17 27.77 11.15
CA SER A 320 -6.30 29.23 10.87
C SER A 320 -6.11 29.65 9.39
N SER A 321 -7.01 30.55 8.96
CA SER A 321 -6.87 31.67 7.99
C SER A 321 -6.53 31.49 6.49
N LYS A 322 -7.53 31.86 5.67
CA LYS A 322 -7.53 32.82 4.54
C LYS A 322 -6.33 32.82 3.56
N GLN A 323 -6.57 32.51 2.27
CA GLN A 323 -6.23 33.44 1.17
C GLN A 323 -6.84 33.08 -0.21
N GLY A 324 -7.59 34.03 -0.78
CA GLY A 324 -7.46 34.57 -2.14
C GLY A 324 -7.55 33.65 -3.37
N TYR A 325 -8.70 33.68 -4.05
CA TYR A 325 -8.91 33.24 -5.43
C TYR A 325 -8.49 34.35 -6.42
N THR A 326 -7.61 34.04 -7.37
CA THR A 326 -7.42 34.82 -8.61
C THR A 326 -7.08 33.89 -9.77
N GLN A 327 -7.97 33.87 -10.76
CA GLN A 327 -7.76 33.28 -12.10
C GLN A 327 -6.80 34.16 -12.91
N GLU A 328 -5.76 33.57 -13.49
CA GLU A 328 -5.15 34.08 -14.72
C GLU A 328 -4.88 32.94 -15.71
N THR A 329 -5.68 32.94 -16.77
CA THR A 329 -5.51 32.15 -17.99
C THR A 329 -4.28 32.61 -18.77
N LYS A 330 -3.26 31.75 -18.90
CA LYS A 330 -2.24 31.87 -19.94
C LYS A 330 -2.18 30.56 -20.74
N ARG A 331 -2.76 30.61 -21.95
CA ARG A 331 -2.64 29.61 -23.01
C ARG A 331 -1.15 29.44 -23.36
N LEU A 332 -0.56 28.31 -22.97
CA LEU A 332 0.68 27.82 -23.56
C LEU A 332 0.33 26.84 -24.69
N LYS A 333 0.92 27.07 -25.86
CA LYS A 333 0.73 26.27 -27.07
C LYS A 333 1.21 24.83 -26.81
N ARG A 334 0.34 23.85 -27.05
CA ARG A 334 0.64 22.41 -26.98
C ARG A 334 1.71 22.04 -28.03
N ALA A 335 2.71 21.27 -27.61
CA ALA A 335 3.61 20.52 -28.49
C ALA A 335 2.86 19.31 -29.12
N PRO A 336 3.37 18.69 -30.20
CA PRO A 336 2.65 17.63 -30.90
C PRO A 336 2.48 16.40 -30.02
N ILE A 337 1.27 15.85 -30.00
CA ILE A 337 0.92 14.58 -29.36
C ILE A 337 1.66 13.47 -30.13
N GLN A 338 2.69 12.88 -29.54
CA GLN A 338 3.30 11.64 -30.04
C GLN A 338 2.73 10.46 -29.24
N ASP A 339 2.23 9.48 -30.00
CA ASP A 339 1.80 8.13 -29.63
C ASP A 339 0.69 8.02 -28.57
N SER A 340 -0.43 8.71 -28.80
CA SER A 340 -1.68 8.47 -28.07
C SER A 340 -2.40 7.23 -28.63
N LEU A 341 -2.93 6.35 -27.77
CA LEU A 341 -3.93 5.35 -28.16
C LEU A 341 -4.98 5.99 -29.07
N ASP A 342 -5.25 5.34 -30.21
CA ASP A 342 -6.29 5.76 -31.15
C ASP A 342 -7.65 5.66 -30.45
N PRO A 343 -8.33 6.77 -30.14
CA PRO A 343 -9.62 6.74 -29.45
C PRO A 343 -10.68 5.93 -30.19
N GLU A 344 -10.50 5.75 -31.50
CA GLU A 344 -11.35 4.90 -32.33
C GLU A 344 -11.28 3.42 -31.91
N MET A 345 -10.15 2.94 -31.38
CA MET A 345 -10.05 1.58 -30.84
C MET A 345 -10.93 1.41 -29.61
N GLU A 346 -10.96 2.39 -28.72
CA GLU A 346 -11.79 2.37 -27.51
C GLU A 346 -13.29 2.43 -27.85
N TYR A 347 -13.68 3.28 -28.82
CA TYR A 347 -15.06 3.29 -29.32
C TYR A 347 -15.47 1.95 -29.96
N ARG A 348 -14.58 1.35 -30.77
CA ARG A 348 -14.83 0.02 -31.35
C ARG A 348 -14.99 -1.06 -30.29
N PHE A 349 -14.19 -1.01 -29.22
CA PHE A 349 -14.32 -1.91 -28.08
C PHE A 349 -15.69 -1.76 -27.41
N ILE A 350 -16.09 -0.54 -27.06
CA ILE A 350 -17.38 -0.26 -26.43
C ILE A 350 -18.55 -0.73 -27.33
N ASP A 351 -18.50 -0.44 -28.62
CA ASP A 351 -19.55 -0.82 -29.57
C ASP A 351 -19.61 -2.36 -29.75
N LYS A 352 -18.48 -3.06 -29.72
CA LYS A 352 -18.42 -4.53 -29.67
C LYS A 352 -19.07 -5.07 -28.40
N VAL A 353 -18.77 -4.50 -27.23
CA VAL A 353 -19.38 -4.91 -25.96
C VAL A 353 -20.90 -4.70 -26.01
N LEU A 354 -21.36 -3.50 -26.40
CA LEU A 354 -22.79 -3.16 -26.45
C LEU A 354 -23.59 -4.00 -27.46
N SER A 355 -22.96 -4.42 -28.57
CA SER A 355 -23.62 -5.25 -29.59
C SER A 355 -23.73 -6.73 -29.21
N THR A 356 -22.87 -7.21 -28.31
CA THR A 356 -22.79 -8.63 -27.93
C THR A 356 -23.23 -8.92 -26.50
N CYS A 357 -23.32 -7.90 -25.64
CA CYS A 357 -23.63 -8.08 -24.23
C CYS A 357 -25.06 -8.59 -24.00
N ARG A 358 -25.18 -9.62 -23.15
CA ARG A 358 -26.46 -10.11 -22.61
C ARG A 358 -26.66 -9.70 -21.17
N ASP A 359 -25.59 -9.26 -20.50
CA ASP A 359 -25.59 -8.81 -19.12
C ASP A 359 -26.06 -7.35 -19.03
N VAL A 360 -27.05 -7.10 -18.17
CA VAL A 360 -27.70 -5.78 -18.04
C VAL A 360 -26.77 -4.77 -17.38
N ASP A 361 -25.99 -5.21 -16.39
CA ASP A 361 -25.05 -4.35 -15.68
C ASP A 361 -23.89 -3.97 -16.61
N GLN A 362 -23.37 -4.92 -17.40
CA GLN A 362 -22.37 -4.67 -18.43
C GLN A 362 -22.82 -3.63 -19.45
N ALA A 363 -24.05 -3.75 -19.97
CA ALA A 363 -24.60 -2.78 -20.92
C ALA A 363 -24.71 -1.38 -20.29
N ARG A 364 -25.11 -1.31 -19.02
CA ARG A 364 -25.19 -0.06 -18.26
C ARG A 364 -23.81 0.57 -18.08
N PHE A 365 -22.81 -0.20 -17.66
CA PHE A 365 -21.45 0.30 -17.43
C PHE A 365 -20.77 0.71 -18.74
N ALA A 366 -20.87 -0.08 -19.81
CA ALA A 366 -20.37 0.29 -21.13
C ALA A 366 -21.00 1.59 -21.66
N THR A 367 -22.32 1.77 -21.45
CA THR A 367 -23.02 3.00 -21.83
C THR A 367 -22.55 4.20 -21.00
N ALA A 368 -22.31 4.02 -19.70
CA ALA A 368 -21.77 5.07 -18.83
C ALA A 368 -20.33 5.46 -19.24
N TYR A 369 -19.49 4.45 -19.50
CA TYR A 369 -18.12 4.63 -19.97
C TYR A 369 -18.07 5.37 -21.31
N ARG A 370 -18.94 5.02 -22.27
CA ARG A 370 -19.07 5.74 -23.55
C ARG A 370 -19.39 7.23 -23.36
N LYS A 371 -20.32 7.56 -22.45
CA LYS A 371 -20.68 8.95 -22.15
C LYS A 371 -19.52 9.72 -21.53
N TRP A 372 -18.78 9.08 -20.64
CA TRP A 372 -17.57 9.63 -20.07
C TRP A 372 -16.52 9.88 -21.16
N LEU A 373 -16.23 8.90 -22.03
CA LEU A 373 -15.24 9.01 -23.09
C LEU A 373 -15.54 10.17 -24.07
N VAL A 374 -16.81 10.35 -24.45
CA VAL A 374 -17.24 11.49 -25.29
C VAL A 374 -16.95 12.83 -24.60
N THR A 375 -17.17 12.90 -23.28
CA THR A 375 -16.91 14.09 -22.48
C THR A 375 -15.42 14.33 -22.30
N PHE A 376 -14.64 13.25 -22.15
CA PHE A 376 -13.20 13.26 -21.96
C PHE A 376 -12.45 13.74 -23.21
N LEU A 377 -12.81 13.22 -24.40
CA LEU A 377 -12.18 13.58 -25.67
C LEU A 377 -12.70 14.91 -26.26
N GLY A 378 -13.85 15.39 -25.79
CA GLY A 378 -14.45 16.66 -26.20
C GLY A 378 -13.91 17.91 -25.45
N GLN A 379 -12.97 17.73 -24.51
CA GLN A 379 -12.28 18.79 -23.75
C GLN A 379 -10.87 19.03 -24.28
#